data_AF-A0A1W2FP30-F1
#
_entry.id   AF-A0A1W2FP30-F1
#
_cell.length_a   1.000
_cell.length_b   1.000
_cell.length_c   1.000
_cell.angle_alpha   90.00
_cell.angle_beta   90.00
_cell.angle_gamma   90.00
#
_symmetry.space_group_name_H-M   'P 1'
#
loop_
_entity.id
_entity.type
_entity.pdbx_description
1 polymer ?
#
loop_
_entity_poly.entity_id
_entity_poly.type
_entity_poly.pdbx_seq_one_letter_code
_entity_poly.pdbx_strand_id
1 'polypeptide(L)'
;MPDSLCRVNNLGGLKALFVVGVALAAVSCSPGSGDQQAAPQQKHFDVTGWGKLKPGMSKKDALATGDLAATAAGKTGDCEDYRYQDAPAPDPKQLAADAEIEQKYEAAQKVADDADAGAKAVELSAESTKRIAARAEAREANGGVMFAGDKIRMIVPPPGVTAAKNVGKGATVDQFKAAYPNAVDKDGKGFEVPVPDQQGVVLSFHFTDGKLTTFLLFNGETKCALN
;
A
#
# COMPACT_ATOMS: atom_id res chain seq x y z
N MET A 1 14.33 39.88 36.12
CA MET A 1 15.69 39.54 36.59
C MET A 1 16.43 38.93 35.42
N PRO A 2 17.52 39.56 34.94
CA PRO A 2 18.35 39.08 33.85
C PRO A 2 19.39 38.09 34.38
N ASP A 3 19.88 37.19 33.53
CA ASP A 3 21.18 36.48 33.56
C ASP A 3 21.08 35.40 32.45
N SER A 4 21.49 35.63 31.20
CA SER A 4 22.87 35.77 30.71
C SER A 4 23.81 34.72 31.29
N LEU A 5 24.16 33.69 30.50
CA LEU A 5 25.51 33.10 30.49
C LEU A 5 25.71 32.22 29.24
N CYS A 6 26.73 32.62 28.48
CA CYS A 6 27.28 31.95 27.31
C CYS A 6 27.86 30.56 27.61
N ARG A 7 27.84 29.66 26.62
CA ARG A 7 28.87 28.63 26.50
C ARG A 7 29.34 28.53 25.05
N VAL A 8 30.65 28.60 24.91
CA VAL A 8 31.44 28.74 23.68
C VAL A 8 32.43 27.57 23.62
N ASN A 9 32.73 27.14 22.39
CA ASN A 9 33.90 26.37 21.89
C ASN A 9 34.06 24.86 22.17
N ASN A 10 34.18 24.07 21.09
CA ASN A 10 35.47 23.68 20.47
C ASN A 10 35.20 22.78 19.23
N LEU A 11 35.70 23.10 18.04
CA LEU A 11 37.05 22.85 17.47
C LEU A 11 37.34 21.36 17.14
N GLY A 12 37.58 21.10 15.86
CA GLY A 12 38.13 19.85 15.31
C GLY A 12 37.33 19.41 14.06
N GLY A 13 37.76 19.60 12.81
CA GLY A 13 39.11 19.74 12.30
C GLY A 13 39.62 18.40 11.79
N LEU A 14 39.12 17.91 10.64
CA LEU A 14 39.82 16.91 9.83
C LEU A 14 39.45 17.05 8.36
N LYS A 15 40.38 17.65 7.60
CA LYS A 15 40.47 17.56 6.14
C LYS A 15 41.20 16.26 5.82
N ALA A 16 40.63 15.43 4.96
CA ALA A 16 41.37 14.37 4.28
C ALA A 16 41.11 14.50 2.77
N LEU A 17 42.12 15.03 2.08
CA LEU A 17 42.30 14.96 0.63
C LEU A 17 42.81 13.56 0.29
N PHE A 18 42.13 12.84 -0.59
CA PHE A 18 42.72 11.66 -1.25
C PHE A 18 42.59 11.79 -2.78
N VAL A 19 43.74 12.15 -3.35
CA VAL A 19 44.44 11.57 -4.51
C VAL A 19 43.60 11.06 -5.69
N VAL A 20 43.82 11.74 -6.81
CA VAL A 20 43.54 11.36 -8.19
C VAL A 20 44.27 10.06 -8.56
N GLY A 21 43.52 9.07 -9.05
CA GLY A 21 44.05 7.91 -9.76
C GLY A 21 43.43 7.84 -11.16
N VAL A 22 44.19 8.30 -12.16
CA VAL A 22 43.90 8.07 -13.59
C VAL A 22 44.29 6.64 -13.94
N ALA A 23 43.32 5.84 -14.36
CA ALA A 23 43.59 4.57 -15.04
C ALA A 23 42.89 4.60 -16.41
N LEU A 24 43.71 4.77 -17.46
CA LEU A 24 43.37 4.46 -18.84
C LEU A 24 43.19 2.95 -18.97
N ALA A 25 41.99 2.50 -19.37
CA ALA A 25 41.76 1.13 -19.80
C ALA A 25 41.08 1.11 -21.17
N ALA A 26 41.57 0.20 -22.01
CA ALA A 26 41.38 0.03 -23.44
C ALA A 26 39.94 0.11 -23.96
N VAL A 27 39.80 0.74 -25.13
CA VAL A 27 38.66 0.61 -26.04
C VAL A 27 38.79 -0.73 -26.78
N SER A 28 37.98 -1.72 -26.40
CA SER A 28 37.74 -2.93 -27.21
C SER A 28 36.40 -2.80 -27.91
N CYS A 29 36.43 -2.59 -29.23
CA CYS A 29 35.24 -2.67 -30.08
C CYS A 29 34.80 -4.14 -30.24
N SER A 30 33.81 -4.56 -29.47
CA SER A 30 33.04 -5.78 -29.76
C SER A 30 31.67 -5.39 -30.30
N PRO A 31 31.23 -5.88 -31.47
CA PRO A 31 29.84 -5.80 -31.89
C PRO A 31 29.05 -6.83 -31.08
N GLY A 32 28.78 -6.49 -29.82
CA GLY A 32 27.91 -7.25 -28.93
C GLY A 32 26.54 -6.62 -28.97
N SER A 33 25.54 -7.40 -29.40
CA SER A 33 24.12 -7.11 -29.23
C SER A 33 23.83 -6.83 -27.76
N GLY A 34 23.92 -5.56 -27.38
CA GLY A 34 23.67 -5.11 -26.02
C GLY A 34 22.17 -5.14 -25.80
N ASP A 35 21.71 -6.13 -25.03
CA ASP A 35 20.48 -6.00 -24.26
C ASP A 35 20.64 -4.75 -23.39
N GLN A 36 20.04 -3.67 -23.89
CA GLN A 36 19.97 -2.38 -23.24
C GLN A 36 19.13 -2.57 -21.98
N GLN A 37 19.80 -2.93 -20.89
CA GLN A 37 19.17 -3.10 -19.58
C GLN A 37 18.53 -1.77 -19.21
N ALA A 38 17.21 -1.71 -19.37
CA ALA A 38 16.42 -0.53 -19.10
C ALA A 38 16.72 -0.06 -17.67
N ALA A 39 17.08 1.22 -17.53
CA ALA A 39 17.26 1.83 -16.22
C ALA A 39 16.02 1.51 -15.36
N PRO A 40 16.19 1.17 -14.08
CA PRO A 40 15.06 0.83 -13.21
C PRO A 40 14.09 2.00 -13.24
N GLN A 41 12.93 1.80 -13.87
CA GLN A 41 11.91 2.84 -13.94
C GLN A 41 11.49 3.17 -12.52
N GLN A 42 11.62 4.45 -12.14
CA GLN A 42 11.11 4.92 -10.85
C GLN A 42 9.61 4.63 -10.83
N LYS A 43 9.20 3.72 -9.95
CA LYS A 43 7.79 3.44 -9.70
C LYS A 43 7.21 4.68 -9.03
N HIS A 44 6.32 5.37 -9.73
CA HIS A 44 5.55 6.48 -9.18
C HIS A 44 4.15 5.99 -8.81
N PHE A 45 3.59 6.58 -7.76
CA PHE A 45 2.20 6.37 -7.38
C PHE A 45 1.41 7.62 -7.71
N ASP A 46 0.43 7.50 -8.59
CA ASP A 46 -0.47 8.60 -8.94
C ASP A 46 -1.80 8.06 -9.45
N VAL A 47 -2.62 8.91 -10.08
CA VAL A 47 -3.93 8.53 -10.64
C VAL A 47 -3.86 7.42 -11.70
N THR A 48 -2.69 7.11 -12.24
CA THR A 48 -2.49 6.09 -13.27
C THR A 48 -2.20 4.70 -12.68
N GLY A 49 -1.77 4.60 -11.41
CA GLY A 49 -1.44 3.33 -10.79
C GLY A 49 -0.17 3.33 -9.92
N TRP A 50 0.39 2.12 -9.75
CA TRP A 50 1.68 1.86 -9.11
C TRP A 50 2.52 0.96 -10.01
N GLY A 51 3.59 1.50 -10.60
CA GLY A 51 4.41 0.76 -11.56
C GLY A 51 3.55 0.28 -12.74
N LYS A 52 3.41 -1.04 -12.90
CA LYS A 52 2.55 -1.63 -13.96
C LYS A 52 1.10 -1.83 -13.52
N LEU A 53 0.81 -1.76 -12.22
CA LEU A 53 -0.50 -2.08 -11.66
C LEU A 53 -1.45 -0.89 -11.79
N LYS A 54 -2.69 -1.14 -12.23
CA LYS A 54 -3.70 -0.10 -12.47
C LYS A 54 -5.05 -0.51 -11.88
N PRO A 55 -5.87 0.43 -11.40
CA PRO A 55 -7.26 0.14 -11.01
C PRO A 55 -8.01 -0.58 -12.14
N GLY A 56 -8.82 -1.58 -11.80
CA GLY A 56 -9.58 -2.37 -12.78
C GLY A 56 -8.77 -3.39 -13.60
N MET A 57 -7.43 -3.42 -13.49
CA MET A 57 -6.59 -4.44 -14.14
C MET A 57 -7.01 -5.85 -13.72
N SER A 58 -6.99 -6.80 -14.66
CA SER A 58 -7.33 -8.18 -14.36
C SER A 58 -6.32 -8.82 -13.40
N LYS A 59 -6.75 -9.78 -12.60
CA LYS A 59 -5.91 -10.54 -11.67
C LYS A 59 -4.79 -11.26 -12.41
N LYS A 60 -5.10 -11.85 -13.57
CA LYS A 60 -4.10 -12.52 -14.39
C LYS A 60 -3.00 -11.56 -14.84
N ASP A 61 -3.36 -10.40 -15.37
CA ASP A 61 -2.40 -9.43 -15.87
C ASP A 61 -1.58 -8.81 -14.73
N ALA A 62 -2.24 -8.53 -13.61
CA ALA A 62 -1.58 -8.01 -12.41
C ALA A 62 -0.54 -9.00 -11.86
N LEU A 63 -0.85 -10.30 -11.80
CA LEU A 63 0.11 -11.32 -11.38
C LEU A 63 1.24 -11.50 -12.40
N ALA A 64 0.95 -11.38 -13.69
CA ALA A 64 1.94 -11.45 -14.76
C ALA A 64 2.98 -10.31 -14.71
N THR A 65 2.70 -9.22 -13.97
CA THR A 65 3.70 -8.16 -13.74
C THR A 65 4.90 -8.65 -12.92
N GLY A 66 4.73 -9.70 -12.12
CA GLY A 66 5.71 -10.18 -11.16
C GLY A 66 5.81 -9.33 -9.88
N ASP A 67 5.02 -8.26 -9.73
CA ASP A 67 5.12 -7.35 -8.58
C ASP A 67 4.35 -7.86 -7.34
N LEU A 68 3.48 -8.86 -7.51
CA LEU A 68 2.56 -9.33 -6.47
C LEU A 68 2.88 -10.76 -6.01
N ALA A 69 2.71 -10.99 -4.71
CA ALA A 69 2.74 -12.29 -4.07
C ALA A 69 1.43 -12.52 -3.30
N ALA A 70 0.99 -13.78 -3.23
CA ALA A 70 -0.17 -14.13 -2.42
C ALA A 70 0.11 -13.83 -0.94
N THR A 71 -0.89 -13.32 -0.24
CA THR A 71 -0.84 -13.19 1.23
C THR A 71 -1.10 -14.53 1.92
N ALA A 72 -1.69 -15.50 1.22
CA ALA A 72 -2.23 -16.73 1.81
C ALA A 72 -3.28 -16.51 2.93
N ALA A 73 -3.68 -15.26 3.18
CA ALA A 73 -4.69 -14.90 4.16
C ALA A 73 -6.11 -15.32 3.73
N GLY A 74 -6.27 -15.96 2.57
CA GLY A 74 -7.58 -16.35 2.06
C GLY A 74 -8.39 -15.15 1.56
N LYS A 75 -9.67 -15.39 1.31
CA LYS A 75 -10.61 -14.40 0.78
C LYS A 75 -11.50 -13.86 1.90
N THR A 76 -12.04 -12.67 1.73
CA THR A 76 -13.20 -12.19 2.50
C THR A 76 -14.32 -12.00 1.49
N GLY A 77 -15.25 -12.95 1.43
CA GLY A 77 -16.19 -13.06 0.32
C GLY A 77 -15.46 -13.32 -1.00
N ASP A 78 -15.70 -12.48 -2.02
CA ASP A 78 -14.97 -12.51 -3.30
C ASP A 78 -13.73 -11.59 -3.36
N CYS A 79 -13.39 -10.93 -2.24
CA CYS A 79 -12.24 -10.06 -2.15
C CYS A 79 -10.99 -10.79 -1.68
N GLU A 80 -9.88 -10.50 -2.35
CA GLU A 80 -8.62 -11.22 -2.15
C GLU A 80 -7.44 -10.25 -2.09
N ASP A 81 -6.62 -10.43 -1.05
CA ASP A 81 -5.46 -9.60 -0.78
C ASP A 81 -4.17 -10.17 -1.31
N TYR A 82 -3.39 -9.30 -1.96
CA TYR A 82 -2.06 -9.54 -2.44
C TYR A 82 -1.10 -8.53 -1.83
N ARG A 83 0.10 -9.02 -1.48
CA ARG A 83 1.21 -8.19 -1.04
C ARG A 83 2.15 -7.93 -2.20
N TYR A 84 2.98 -6.90 -2.09
CA TYR A 84 4.12 -6.78 -2.98
C TYR A 84 5.16 -7.88 -2.71
N GLN A 85 5.91 -8.31 -3.74
CA GLN A 85 6.94 -9.35 -3.59
C GLN A 85 7.92 -9.05 -2.46
N ASP A 86 8.35 -7.79 -2.36
CA ASP A 86 9.35 -7.32 -1.39
C ASP A 86 8.75 -7.01 -0.01
N ALA A 87 7.42 -7.07 0.13
CA ALA A 87 6.77 -6.89 1.43
C ALA A 87 6.99 -8.13 2.31
N PRO A 88 7.09 -7.98 3.65
CA PRO A 88 7.24 -9.10 4.57
C PRO A 88 6.22 -10.22 4.31
N ALA A 89 6.69 -11.47 4.32
CA ALA A 89 5.80 -12.61 4.23
C ALA A 89 4.92 -12.68 5.52
N PRO A 90 3.63 -13.03 5.41
CA PRO A 90 2.78 -13.19 6.57
C PRO A 90 3.27 -14.34 7.47
N ASP A 91 3.03 -14.23 8.77
CA ASP A 91 3.37 -15.27 9.73
C ASP A 91 2.56 -16.55 9.44
N PRO A 92 3.21 -17.70 9.14
CA PRO A 92 2.51 -18.96 8.86
C PRO A 92 1.56 -19.41 9.97
N LYS A 93 1.88 -19.11 11.25
CA LYS A 93 1.01 -19.44 12.38
C LYS A 93 -0.26 -18.59 12.37
N GLN A 94 -0.13 -17.30 12.07
CA GLN A 94 -1.28 -16.41 11.92
C GLN A 94 -2.16 -16.88 10.75
N LEU A 95 -1.56 -17.27 9.63
CA LEU A 95 -2.31 -17.78 8.47
C LEU A 95 -3.11 -19.05 8.80
N ALA A 96 -2.51 -19.98 9.55
CA ALA A 96 -3.22 -21.20 9.98
C ALA A 96 -4.39 -20.88 10.91
N ALA A 97 -4.20 -19.97 11.88
CA ALA A 97 -5.25 -19.53 12.78
C ALA A 97 -6.40 -18.82 12.03
N ASP A 98 -6.07 -17.93 11.10
CA ASP A 98 -7.03 -17.23 10.24
C ASP A 98 -7.90 -18.20 9.43
N ALA A 99 -7.28 -19.24 8.87
CA ALA A 99 -7.97 -20.26 8.07
C ALA A 99 -8.91 -21.11 8.93
N GLU A 100 -8.50 -21.47 10.16
CA GLU A 100 -9.35 -22.21 11.10
C GLU A 100 -10.58 -21.39 11.51
N ILE A 101 -10.40 -20.09 11.81
CA ILE A 101 -11.51 -19.19 12.13
C ILE A 101 -12.49 -19.08 10.96
N GLU A 102 -11.99 -18.98 9.72
CA GLU A 102 -12.86 -18.89 8.55
C GLU A 102 -13.69 -20.16 8.35
N GLN A 103 -13.07 -21.33 8.47
CA GLN A 103 -13.79 -22.60 8.39
C GLN A 103 -14.89 -22.70 9.45
N LYS A 104 -14.59 -22.26 10.68
CA LYS A 104 -15.59 -22.23 11.77
C LYS A 104 -16.71 -21.25 11.48
N TYR A 105 -16.39 -20.06 10.97
CA TYR A 105 -17.38 -19.04 10.61
C TYR A 105 -18.33 -19.53 9.51
N GLU A 106 -17.79 -20.06 8.41
CA GLU A 106 -18.60 -20.63 7.32
C GLU A 106 -19.47 -21.80 7.79
N ALA A 107 -18.94 -22.67 8.67
CA ALA A 107 -19.70 -23.77 9.25
C ALA A 107 -20.82 -23.25 10.16
N ALA A 108 -20.56 -22.25 11.00
CA ALA A 108 -21.54 -21.67 11.91
C ALA A 108 -22.66 -20.94 11.15
N GLN A 109 -22.34 -20.20 10.08
CA GLN A 109 -23.34 -19.55 9.23
C GLN A 109 -24.34 -20.55 8.63
N LYS A 110 -23.91 -21.76 8.28
CA LYS A 110 -24.78 -22.79 7.67
C LYS A 110 -25.79 -23.41 8.63
N VAL A 111 -25.60 -23.26 9.94
CA VAL A 111 -26.44 -23.88 10.98
C VAL A 111 -27.09 -22.85 11.93
N ALA A 112 -27.05 -21.57 11.56
CA ALA A 112 -27.42 -20.44 12.43
C ALA A 112 -28.92 -20.32 12.76
N ASP A 113 -29.74 -21.33 12.47
CA ASP A 113 -31.18 -21.33 12.78
C ASP A 113 -31.47 -21.60 14.27
N ASP A 114 -30.52 -22.17 15.02
CA ASP A 114 -30.64 -22.42 16.47
C ASP A 114 -29.99 -21.32 17.33
N ALA A 115 -30.53 -21.04 18.52
CA ALA A 115 -30.07 -19.94 19.39
C ALA A 115 -28.58 -20.04 19.80
N ASP A 116 -28.10 -21.25 20.13
CA ASP A 116 -26.70 -21.50 20.46
C ASP A 116 -25.79 -21.33 19.23
N ALA A 117 -26.28 -21.73 18.05
CA ALA A 117 -25.59 -21.49 16.78
C ALA A 117 -25.51 -20.00 16.46
N GLY A 118 -26.57 -19.24 16.76
CA GLY A 118 -26.60 -17.78 16.66
C GLY A 118 -25.56 -17.09 17.54
N ALA A 119 -25.46 -17.47 18.82
CA ALA A 119 -24.45 -16.93 19.73
C ALA A 119 -23.02 -17.22 19.23
N LYS A 120 -22.78 -18.46 18.74
CA LYS A 120 -21.48 -18.83 18.19
C LYS A 120 -21.16 -18.09 16.89
N ALA A 121 -22.15 -17.89 16.03
CA ALA A 121 -22.00 -17.13 14.79
C ALA A 121 -21.62 -15.66 15.07
N VAL A 122 -22.20 -15.04 16.11
CA VAL A 122 -21.83 -13.68 16.53
C VAL A 122 -20.38 -13.60 17.01
N GLU A 123 -19.94 -14.55 17.84
CA GLU A 123 -18.55 -14.62 18.31
C GLU A 123 -17.57 -14.74 17.12
N LEU A 124 -17.83 -15.68 16.21
CA LEU A 124 -17.00 -15.90 15.03
C LEU A 124 -17.04 -14.71 14.07
N SER A 125 -18.16 -13.99 13.98
CA SER A 125 -18.27 -12.74 13.21
C SER A 125 -17.36 -11.65 13.79
N ALA A 126 -17.29 -11.53 15.11
CA ALA A 126 -16.40 -10.58 15.78
C ALA A 126 -14.92 -10.95 15.56
N GLU A 127 -14.56 -12.23 15.61
CA GLU A 127 -13.22 -12.72 15.28
C GLU A 127 -12.86 -12.47 13.81
N SER A 128 -13.79 -12.73 12.90
CA SER A 128 -13.64 -12.44 11.47
C SER A 128 -13.42 -10.93 11.23
N THR A 129 -14.16 -10.07 11.93
CA THR A 129 -13.99 -8.61 11.86
C THR A 129 -12.60 -8.18 12.32
N LYS A 130 -12.11 -8.69 13.46
CA LYS A 130 -10.75 -8.40 13.95
C LYS A 130 -9.69 -8.79 12.93
N ARG A 131 -9.88 -9.93 12.28
CA ARG A 131 -8.96 -10.43 11.25
C ARG A 131 -8.98 -9.57 9.98
N ILE A 132 -10.16 -9.14 9.53
CA ILE A 132 -10.28 -8.19 8.41
C ILE A 132 -9.56 -6.88 8.75
N ALA A 133 -9.73 -6.37 9.96
CA ALA A 133 -9.01 -5.19 10.44
C ALA A 133 -7.49 -5.40 10.43
N ALA A 134 -6.99 -6.51 10.97
CA ALA A 134 -5.56 -6.84 10.97
C ALA A 134 -4.98 -6.94 9.53
N ARG A 135 -5.74 -7.45 8.57
CA ARG A 135 -5.33 -7.49 7.15
C ARG A 135 -5.29 -6.10 6.53
N ALA A 136 -6.27 -5.26 6.83
CA ALA A 136 -6.27 -3.86 6.39
C ALA A 136 -5.05 -3.12 6.97
N GLU A 137 -4.77 -3.27 8.27
CA GLU A 137 -3.59 -2.71 8.94
C GLU A 137 -2.29 -3.20 8.29
N ALA A 138 -2.17 -4.50 8.01
CA ALA A 138 -1.00 -5.05 7.34
C ALA A 138 -0.82 -4.47 5.92
N ARG A 139 -1.92 -4.26 5.18
CA ARG A 139 -1.90 -3.61 3.86
C ARG A 139 -1.51 -2.14 3.94
N GLU A 140 -2.00 -1.41 4.95
CA GLU A 140 -1.62 -0.01 5.15
C GLU A 140 -0.15 0.13 5.57
N ALA A 141 0.37 -0.81 6.37
CA ALA A 141 1.76 -0.78 6.83
C ALA A 141 2.75 -1.13 5.72
N ASN A 142 2.42 -2.09 4.86
CA ASN A 142 3.36 -2.67 3.88
C ASN A 142 3.02 -2.34 2.42
N GLY A 143 1.88 -1.69 2.18
CA GLY A 143 1.25 -1.62 0.87
C GLY A 143 0.59 -2.95 0.48
N GLY A 144 -0.11 -2.94 -0.65
CA GLY A 144 -0.69 -4.14 -1.24
C GLY A 144 -1.79 -3.84 -2.24
N VAL A 145 -2.34 -4.90 -2.81
CA VAL A 145 -3.40 -4.85 -3.80
C VAL A 145 -4.56 -5.72 -3.33
N MET A 146 -5.77 -5.19 -3.40
CA MET A 146 -6.99 -5.97 -3.21
C MET A 146 -7.69 -6.15 -4.55
N PHE A 147 -8.05 -7.39 -4.84
CA PHE A 147 -8.95 -7.74 -5.94
C PHE A 147 -10.37 -7.89 -5.42
N ALA A 148 -11.34 -7.51 -6.24
CA ALA A 148 -12.74 -7.92 -6.10
C ALA A 148 -13.09 -8.77 -7.33
N GLY A 149 -13.34 -10.06 -7.11
CA GLY A 149 -13.44 -11.02 -8.21
C GLY A 149 -12.13 -11.09 -9.01
N ASP A 150 -12.18 -10.69 -10.28
CA ASP A 150 -11.02 -10.71 -11.17
C ASP A 150 -10.34 -9.36 -11.39
N LYS A 151 -10.79 -8.26 -10.76
CA LYS A 151 -10.25 -6.91 -11.00
C LYS A 151 -9.61 -6.31 -9.77
N ILE A 152 -8.56 -5.51 -9.98
CA ILE A 152 -7.99 -4.65 -8.93
C ILE A 152 -9.06 -3.65 -8.46
N ARG A 153 -9.47 -3.77 -7.20
CA ARG A 153 -10.35 -2.82 -6.50
C ARG A 153 -9.54 -1.75 -5.78
N MET A 154 -8.39 -2.10 -5.21
CA MET A 154 -7.60 -1.20 -4.39
C MET A 154 -6.09 -1.40 -4.62
N ILE A 155 -5.34 -0.31 -4.65
CA ILE A 155 -3.88 -0.31 -4.63
C ILE A 155 -3.42 0.62 -3.51
N VAL A 156 -2.70 0.08 -2.54
CA VAL A 156 -2.06 0.84 -1.46
C VAL A 156 -0.55 0.81 -1.72
N PRO A 157 0.13 1.97 -1.86
CA PRO A 157 1.55 1.99 -2.17
C PRO A 157 2.40 1.41 -1.02
N PRO A 158 3.60 0.88 -1.32
CA PRO A 158 4.58 0.52 -0.30
C PRO A 158 4.97 1.72 0.60
N PRO A 159 5.49 1.46 1.82
CA PRO A 159 5.98 2.53 2.69
C PRO A 159 7.11 3.33 2.03
N GLY A 160 7.15 4.64 2.31
CA GLY A 160 8.15 5.57 1.78
C GLY A 160 7.84 6.12 0.38
N VAL A 161 6.81 5.59 -0.30
CA VAL A 161 6.32 6.15 -1.56
C VAL A 161 5.51 7.41 -1.33
N THR A 162 5.62 8.37 -2.25
CA THR A 162 4.80 9.57 -2.29
C THR A 162 3.89 9.56 -3.50
N ALA A 163 2.71 10.18 -3.36
CA ALA A 163 1.91 10.59 -4.49
C ALA A 163 2.58 11.75 -5.26
N ALA A 164 1.92 12.25 -6.31
CA ALA A 164 2.39 13.39 -7.09
C ALA A 164 2.75 14.60 -6.20
N LYS A 165 3.72 15.40 -6.66
CA LYS A 165 4.25 16.58 -5.94
C LYS A 165 4.79 16.26 -4.54
N ASN A 166 5.31 15.04 -4.34
CA ASN A 166 5.94 14.56 -3.10
C ASN A 166 4.99 14.54 -1.88
N VAL A 167 3.68 14.38 -2.11
CA VAL A 167 2.72 14.21 -1.01
C VAL A 167 2.79 12.77 -0.51
N GLY A 168 3.31 12.57 0.69
CA GLY A 168 3.39 11.26 1.34
C GLY A 168 2.99 11.31 2.80
N LYS A 169 3.12 10.18 3.50
CA LYS A 169 2.79 10.05 4.92
C LYS A 169 3.45 11.17 5.74
N GLY A 170 2.66 11.85 6.57
CA GLY A 170 3.08 13.00 7.38
C GLY A 170 2.88 14.37 6.72
N ALA A 171 2.46 14.44 5.44
CA ALA A 171 2.07 15.70 4.81
C ALA A 171 0.89 16.35 5.56
N THR A 172 0.87 17.68 5.64
CA THR A 172 -0.28 18.42 6.20
C THR A 172 -1.42 18.53 5.20
N VAL A 173 -2.62 18.83 5.70
CA VAL A 173 -3.79 19.15 4.85
C VAL A 173 -3.47 20.29 3.89
N ASP A 174 -2.73 21.33 4.31
CA ASP A 174 -2.37 22.46 3.45
C ASP A 174 -1.42 22.05 2.31
N GLN A 175 -0.40 21.25 2.61
CA GLN A 175 0.51 20.69 1.60
C GLN A 175 -0.26 19.84 0.59
N PHE A 176 -1.21 19.04 1.07
CA PHE A 176 -2.08 18.23 0.22
C PHE A 176 -2.98 19.10 -0.67
N LYS A 177 -3.69 20.09 -0.11
CA LYS A 177 -4.59 20.98 -0.88
C LYS A 177 -3.84 21.79 -1.93
N ALA A 178 -2.59 22.20 -1.65
CA ALA A 178 -1.72 22.84 -2.64
C ALA A 178 -1.36 21.88 -3.80
N ALA A 179 -1.16 20.59 -3.50
CA ALA A 179 -0.88 19.59 -4.50
C ALA A 179 -2.12 19.21 -5.33
N TYR A 180 -3.28 19.13 -4.69
CA TYR A 180 -4.54 18.66 -5.26
C TYR A 180 -5.67 19.68 -5.04
N PRO A 181 -5.67 20.82 -5.78
CA PRO A 181 -6.66 21.88 -5.59
C PRO A 181 -8.09 21.44 -5.94
N ASN A 182 -8.23 20.36 -6.70
CA ASN A 182 -9.52 19.81 -7.13
C ASN A 182 -9.98 18.62 -6.26
N ALA A 183 -9.32 18.37 -5.13
CA ALA A 183 -9.72 17.31 -4.21
C ALA A 183 -11.08 17.60 -3.59
N VAL A 184 -11.91 16.57 -3.47
CA VAL A 184 -13.21 16.61 -2.82
C VAL A 184 -13.03 16.16 -1.37
N ASP A 185 -13.39 17.04 -0.43
CA ASP A 185 -13.48 16.71 0.99
C ASP A 185 -14.71 15.83 1.23
N LYS A 186 -14.53 14.69 1.92
CA LYS A 186 -15.63 13.76 2.22
C LYS A 186 -16.21 13.96 3.60
N ASP A 187 -15.37 14.18 4.60
CA ASP A 187 -15.73 14.14 6.01
C ASP A 187 -14.73 14.88 6.92
N GLY A 188 -13.86 15.73 6.35
CA GLY A 188 -12.79 16.45 7.03
C GLY A 188 -11.58 15.59 7.40
N LYS A 189 -11.64 14.27 7.16
CA LYS A 189 -10.55 13.32 7.44
C LYS A 189 -10.14 12.54 6.18
N GLY A 190 -10.99 12.51 5.16
CA GLY A 190 -10.75 11.91 3.85
C GLY A 190 -10.89 12.93 2.73
N PHE A 191 -9.95 12.89 1.79
CA PHE A 191 -10.02 13.65 0.54
C PHE A 191 -9.90 12.71 -0.64
N GLU A 192 -10.70 12.94 -1.67
CA GLU A 192 -10.65 12.16 -2.90
C GLU A 192 -10.28 13.03 -4.09
N VAL A 193 -9.40 12.51 -4.94
CA VAL A 193 -9.10 13.08 -6.25
C VAL A 193 -9.67 12.13 -7.31
N PRO A 194 -10.72 12.53 -8.04
CA PRO A 194 -11.26 11.72 -9.13
C PRO A 194 -10.19 11.42 -10.18
N VAL A 195 -10.14 10.17 -10.64
CA VAL A 195 -9.24 9.79 -11.73
C VAL A 195 -9.91 10.14 -13.07
N PRO A 196 -9.26 10.94 -13.95
CA PRO A 196 -9.81 11.27 -15.25
C PRO A 196 -10.15 10.03 -16.06
N ASP A 197 -11.28 10.06 -16.76
CA ASP A 197 -11.76 9.02 -17.67
C ASP A 197 -11.97 7.62 -17.03
N GLN A 198 -11.99 7.54 -15.69
CA GLN A 198 -12.23 6.30 -14.95
C GLN A 198 -13.34 6.51 -13.92
N GLN A 199 -14.58 6.24 -14.34
CA GLN A 199 -15.74 6.37 -13.47
C GLN A 199 -15.60 5.52 -12.20
N GLY A 200 -15.92 6.11 -11.05
CA GLY A 200 -15.84 5.45 -9.75
C GLY A 200 -14.43 5.14 -9.24
N VAL A 201 -13.37 5.55 -9.97
CA VAL A 201 -11.98 5.44 -9.51
C VAL A 201 -11.51 6.74 -8.89
N VAL A 202 -10.97 6.66 -7.68
CA VAL A 202 -10.48 7.80 -6.91
C VAL A 202 -9.10 7.50 -6.32
N LEU A 203 -8.27 8.53 -6.25
CA LEU A 203 -7.09 8.55 -5.39
C LEU A 203 -7.52 9.15 -4.04
N SER A 204 -7.66 8.29 -3.02
CA SER A 204 -8.11 8.66 -1.68
C SER A 204 -6.93 8.95 -0.76
N PHE A 205 -7.07 9.97 0.07
CA PHE A 205 -6.08 10.42 1.05
C PHE A 205 -6.74 10.54 2.42
N HIS A 206 -6.21 9.85 3.42
CA HIS A 206 -6.78 9.78 4.75
C HIS A 206 -5.86 10.48 5.76
N PHE A 207 -6.43 11.34 6.57
CA PHE A 207 -5.73 12.18 7.54
C PHE A 207 -6.14 11.79 8.96
N THR A 208 -5.16 11.83 9.86
CA THR A 208 -5.37 11.72 11.30
C THR A 208 -4.54 12.81 11.95
N ASP A 209 -5.14 13.56 12.88
CA ASP A 209 -4.52 14.70 13.56
C ASP A 209 -3.88 15.72 12.59
N GLY A 210 -4.56 15.97 11.46
CA GLY A 210 -4.12 16.91 10.43
C GLY A 210 -2.93 16.43 9.58
N LYS A 211 -2.54 15.16 9.70
CA LYS A 211 -1.42 14.55 8.97
C LYS A 211 -1.89 13.38 8.11
N LEU A 212 -1.38 13.30 6.88
CA LEU A 212 -1.66 12.21 5.96
C LEU A 212 -1.12 10.90 6.56
N THR A 213 -1.99 9.93 6.82
CA THR A 213 -1.62 8.62 7.39
C THR A 213 -1.51 7.54 6.32
N THR A 214 -2.45 7.55 5.36
CA THR A 214 -2.48 6.62 4.24
C THR A 214 -3.10 7.26 3.00
N PHE A 215 -2.75 6.75 1.83
CA PHE A 215 -3.37 7.11 0.56
C PHE A 215 -3.39 5.89 -0.34
N LEU A 216 -4.39 5.79 -1.21
CA LEU A 216 -4.63 4.61 -2.02
C LEU A 216 -5.43 4.96 -3.28
N LEU A 217 -5.30 4.13 -4.31
CA LEU A 217 -6.23 4.12 -5.43
C LEU A 217 -7.35 3.15 -5.12
N PHE A 218 -8.58 3.58 -5.36
CA PHE A 218 -9.78 2.79 -5.08
C PHE A 218 -10.75 2.86 -6.24
N ASN A 219 -11.26 1.69 -6.66
CA ASN A 219 -12.36 1.56 -7.61
C ASN A 219 -13.64 1.16 -6.86
N GLY A 220 -14.52 2.13 -6.67
CA GLY A 220 -15.81 1.96 -6.00
C GLY A 220 -16.81 1.08 -6.77
N GLU A 221 -16.65 0.94 -8.09
CA GLU A 221 -17.56 0.15 -8.94
C GLU A 221 -17.35 -1.36 -8.76
N THR A 222 -16.11 -1.78 -8.49
CA THR A 222 -15.75 -3.19 -8.29
C THR A 222 -15.99 -3.65 -6.85
N LYS A 223 -17.23 -3.99 -6.48
CA LYS A 223 -17.60 -4.32 -5.08
C LYS A 223 -17.11 -5.70 -4.63
N CYS A 224 -16.81 -5.83 -3.34
CA CYS A 224 -16.73 -7.14 -2.70
C CYS A 224 -18.16 -7.65 -2.44
N ALA A 225 -18.49 -8.85 -2.87
CA ALA A 225 -19.67 -9.58 -2.42
C ALA A 225 -19.36 -10.27 -1.09
N LEU A 226 -20.19 -10.00 -0.07
CA LEU A 226 -20.25 -10.86 1.13
C LEU A 226 -21.12 -12.06 0.74
N ASN A 227 -20.53 -13.25 0.74
CA ASN A 227 -21.27 -14.50 0.59
C ASN A 227 -21.82 -14.96 1.94
#